data_AF-A0A9R0WIT3-F1
#
_entry.id   AF-A0A9R0WIT3-F1
#
_cell.length_a   1.000
_cell.length_b   1.000
_cell.length_c   1.000
_cell.angle_alpha   90.00
_cell.angle_beta   90.00
_cell.angle_gamma   90.00
#
_symmetry.space_group_name_H-M   'P 1'
#
loop_
_entity.id
_entity.type
_entity.pdbx_description
1 polymer ?
#
loop_
_entity_poly.entity_id
_entity_poly.type
_entity_poly.pdbx_seq_one_letter_code
_entity_poly.pdbx_strand_id
1 'polypeptide(L)'
;MLAAAAVPPLPPLPRSCASWRRWIPSTPFSSRDGPGWRRGTSGGAVHPAMARPPILSVALPSDTGRVLSIQSHTVQGYVGNKSAVFPLQLLGFDVDPINSVQFSNHTGYPKFRGQVLNGNQLWDLIEGLEENELLHYTHLLTGYIGSVSFLNTVLQVVDKLRSVNPDLIYVCDPVLGDEGKLYVPQDLVSVYQEKVVPVASMLTPNQFEVELLTGLRITSEQDGLKACNTLHSAGPRKVIITSALIEDKLLLIGSYKRTEPCSTSMYTGNTRGGGMGFSLAVDETTVEA
;
A
#
# COMPACT_ATOMS: atom_id res chain seq x y z
N MET A 1 -29.99 20.22 -27.87
CA MET A 1 -29.82 21.45 -27.07
C MET A 1 -30.38 21.18 -25.69
N LEU A 2 -29.52 20.83 -24.74
CA LEU A 2 -29.85 20.67 -23.31
C LEU A 2 -28.80 21.46 -22.54
N ALA A 3 -29.28 22.36 -21.69
CA ALA A 3 -28.53 23.42 -21.05
C ALA A 3 -27.63 22.89 -19.92
N ALA A 4 -26.40 23.41 -19.85
CA ALA A 4 -25.48 23.16 -18.74
C ALA A 4 -25.94 23.91 -17.49
N ALA A 5 -26.16 23.20 -16.39
CA ALA A 5 -26.37 23.78 -15.08
C ALA A 5 -25.03 24.24 -14.49
N ALA A 6 -24.94 25.51 -14.10
CA ALA A 6 -23.74 26.09 -13.49
C ALA A 6 -23.55 25.59 -12.05
N VAL A 7 -22.30 25.21 -11.72
CA VAL A 7 -21.87 24.84 -10.37
C VAL A 7 -21.67 26.13 -9.55
N PRO A 8 -22.23 26.26 -8.33
CA PRO A 8 -22.02 27.44 -7.50
C PRO A 8 -20.59 27.51 -6.92
N PRO A 9 -20.04 28.71 -6.66
CA PRO A 9 -18.69 28.86 -6.14
C PRO A 9 -18.55 28.39 -4.68
N LEU A 10 -17.40 27.82 -4.35
CA LEU A 10 -17.03 27.37 -3.01
C LEU A 10 -16.93 28.55 -2.01
N PRO A 11 -17.26 28.34 -0.73
CA PRO A 11 -17.13 29.36 0.31
C PRO A 11 -15.66 29.66 0.63
N PRO A 12 -15.35 30.88 1.12
CA PRO A 12 -13.98 31.27 1.45
C PRO A 12 -13.47 30.57 2.72
N LEU A 13 -12.19 30.18 2.70
CA LEU A 13 -11.49 29.57 3.84
C LEU A 13 -11.36 30.54 5.03
N PRO A 14 -11.46 30.04 6.27
CA PRO A 14 -11.36 30.88 7.48
C PRO A 14 -9.94 31.45 7.66
N ARG A 15 -9.89 32.76 7.96
CA ARG A 15 -8.66 33.51 8.24
C ARG A 15 -8.20 33.27 9.68
N SER A 16 -7.45 32.21 9.93
CA SER A 16 -6.55 32.14 11.10
C SER A 16 -5.50 31.03 10.94
N CYS A 17 -4.45 31.30 10.17
CA CYS A 17 -3.20 30.53 10.20
C CYS A 17 -2.02 31.47 9.97
N ALA A 18 -1.81 32.40 10.90
CA ALA A 18 -0.62 33.23 10.96
C ALA A 18 0.37 32.64 11.97
N SER A 19 1.13 31.63 11.55
CA SER A 19 2.38 31.24 12.24
C SER A 19 3.41 30.50 11.37
N TRP A 20 3.11 30.16 10.11
CA TRP A 20 4.05 29.49 9.19
C TRP A 20 5.07 30.44 8.52
N ARG A 21 5.65 31.38 9.27
CA ARG A 21 6.78 32.23 8.81
C ARG A 21 7.89 32.29 9.86
N ARG A 22 8.48 31.15 10.15
CA ARG A 22 9.85 31.02 10.66
C ARG A 22 10.35 29.68 10.13
N TRP A 23 11.59 29.62 9.65
CA TRP A 23 12.25 28.50 8.97
C TRP A 23 12.27 28.57 7.43
N ILE A 24 12.89 29.64 6.91
CA ILE A 24 13.75 29.54 5.71
C ILE A 24 15.01 30.34 6.05
N PRO A 25 16.21 29.74 6.15
CA PRO A 25 17.44 30.49 6.26
C PRO A 25 17.68 31.25 4.97
N SER A 26 17.71 32.58 5.04
CA SER A 26 18.06 33.46 3.93
C SER A 26 19.58 33.51 3.76
N THR A 27 20.13 32.78 2.79
CA THR A 27 21.46 33.05 2.25
C THR A 27 21.31 33.63 0.83
N PRO A 28 21.83 34.83 0.54
CA PRO A 28 21.73 35.42 -0.79
C PRO A 28 22.66 34.72 -1.77
N PHE A 29 22.12 34.29 -2.90
CA PHE A 29 22.84 33.71 -4.02
C PHE A 29 23.54 34.84 -4.80
N SER A 30 24.87 34.95 -4.69
CA SER A 30 25.66 35.86 -5.53
C SER A 30 26.27 35.11 -6.71
N SER A 31 25.90 35.51 -7.91
CA SER A 31 26.48 35.05 -9.18
C SER A 31 27.94 35.51 -9.33
N ARG A 32 28.89 34.58 -9.40
CA ARG A 32 30.21 34.78 -10.04
C ARG A 32 30.70 33.49 -10.69
N ASP A 33 30.90 33.59 -12.00
CA ASP A 33 31.94 32.99 -12.84
C ASP A 33 32.51 31.63 -12.42
N GLY A 34 32.20 30.60 -13.23
CA GLY A 34 32.81 29.28 -13.11
C GLY A 34 34.24 29.23 -13.65
N PRO A 35 35.09 28.35 -13.11
CA PRO A 35 36.29 27.91 -13.81
C PRO A 35 36.18 26.45 -14.26
N GLY A 36 36.67 26.21 -15.47
CA GLY A 36 36.60 24.95 -16.20
C GLY A 36 37.30 23.76 -15.54
N TRP A 37 36.81 22.59 -15.93
CA TRP A 37 37.37 21.29 -15.56
C TRP A 37 38.79 21.13 -16.13
N ARG A 38 39.81 21.24 -15.26
CA ARG A 38 41.14 20.64 -15.52
C ARG A 38 41.22 19.30 -14.80
N ARG A 39 41.56 18.26 -15.56
CA ARG A 39 42.01 16.97 -15.03
C ARG A 39 43.36 17.15 -14.32
N GLY A 40 43.41 16.80 -13.04
CA GLY A 40 44.61 16.75 -12.22
C GLY A 40 44.60 15.49 -11.36
N THR A 41 45.73 14.80 -11.34
CA THR A 41 45.98 13.47 -10.75
C THR A 41 46.22 13.49 -9.24
N SER A 42 45.88 12.34 -8.61
CA SER A 42 46.40 11.76 -7.36
C SER A 42 46.37 12.56 -6.04
N GLY A 43 45.58 12.07 -5.08
CA GLY A 43 45.70 12.37 -3.66
C GLY A 43 44.52 11.76 -2.90
N GLY A 44 44.76 10.68 -2.15
CA GLY A 44 43.73 10.00 -1.36
C GLY A 44 43.09 10.93 -0.33
N ALA A 45 41.84 11.30 -0.55
CA ALA A 45 41.01 11.98 0.43
C ALA A 45 40.09 10.92 1.06
N VAL A 46 40.35 10.60 2.32
CA VAL A 46 39.41 9.86 3.16
C VAL A 46 38.19 10.77 3.32
N HIS A 47 37.07 10.40 2.71
CA HIS A 47 35.81 11.12 2.93
C HIS A 47 35.49 11.06 4.43
N PRO A 48 35.24 12.21 5.10
CA PRO A 48 34.79 12.18 6.48
C PRO A 48 33.46 11.42 6.51
N ALA A 49 33.35 10.42 7.38
CA ALA A 49 32.10 9.74 7.66
C ALA A 49 31.05 10.81 8.00
N MET A 50 30.07 11.01 7.12
CA MET A 50 28.97 11.91 7.40
C MET A 50 28.31 11.45 8.69
N ALA A 51 28.26 12.32 9.70
CA ALA A 51 27.57 12.03 10.94
C ALA A 51 26.14 11.61 10.62
N ARG A 52 25.69 10.46 11.14
CA ARG A 52 24.31 9.97 10.99
C ARG A 52 23.35 11.12 11.34
N PRO A 53 22.33 11.42 10.52
CA PRO A 53 21.34 12.43 10.86
C PRO A 53 20.74 12.12 12.24
N PRO A 54 20.44 13.13 13.06
CA PRO A 54 19.99 12.92 14.43
C PRO A 54 18.73 12.04 14.43
N ILE A 55 18.71 11.04 15.32
CA ILE A 55 17.64 10.04 15.57
C ILE A 55 16.24 10.66 15.71
N LEU A 56 16.13 11.98 15.89
CA LEU A 56 14.87 12.72 15.97
C LEU A 56 13.93 12.50 14.76
N SER A 57 14.45 12.18 13.55
CA SER A 57 13.60 11.84 12.39
C SER A 57 13.10 10.39 12.39
N VAL A 58 13.71 9.52 13.21
CA VAL A 58 13.36 8.11 13.41
C VAL A 58 12.41 7.93 14.60
N ALA A 59 12.38 8.90 15.53
CA ALA A 59 11.92 8.68 16.90
C ALA A 59 10.84 9.65 17.40
N LEU A 60 10.02 10.24 16.54
CA LEU A 60 8.67 10.58 16.99
C LEU A 60 7.80 9.37 16.67
N PRO A 61 7.54 8.48 17.64
CA PRO A 61 6.55 7.45 17.41
C PRO A 61 5.26 8.18 17.03
N SER A 62 4.81 7.97 15.81
CA SER A 62 3.39 8.05 15.56
C SER A 62 2.73 7.16 16.61
N ASP A 63 1.81 7.70 17.40
CA ASP A 63 1.02 6.92 18.36
C ASP A 63 0.27 5.75 17.67
N THR A 64 0.11 5.81 16.34
CA THR A 64 -0.55 4.79 15.53
C THR A 64 0.43 3.82 14.83
N GLY A 65 1.68 4.22 14.60
CA GLY A 65 2.77 3.39 14.10
C GLY A 65 3.34 3.81 12.75
N ARG A 66 4.26 2.99 12.22
CA ARG A 66 4.92 3.17 10.92
C ARG A 66 4.62 2.02 9.95
N VAL A 67 4.29 2.37 8.71
CA VAL A 67 3.87 1.46 7.63
C VAL A 67 4.92 1.45 6.53
N LEU A 68 5.45 0.27 6.18
CA LEU A 68 6.13 0.06 4.91
C LEU A 68 5.06 -0.33 3.87
N SER A 69 4.88 0.49 2.83
CA SER A 69 3.85 0.25 1.81
C SER A 69 4.48 -0.13 0.47
N ILE A 70 4.37 -1.40 0.09
CA ILE A 70 4.90 -1.95 -1.17
C ILE A 70 3.75 -2.15 -2.16
N GLN A 71 3.52 -1.17 -3.03
CA GLN A 71 2.38 -1.16 -3.97
C GLN A 71 2.73 -0.46 -5.28
N SER A 72 1.79 -0.45 -6.23
CA SER A 72 1.91 0.33 -7.46
C SER A 72 1.93 1.84 -7.20
N HIS A 73 2.40 2.64 -8.16
CA HIS A 73 2.25 4.10 -8.14
C HIS A 73 2.03 4.66 -9.54
N THR A 74 1.13 5.64 -9.66
CA THR A 74 0.90 6.41 -10.88
C THR A 74 1.05 7.92 -10.68
N VAL A 75 1.58 8.63 -11.69
CA VAL A 75 1.68 10.09 -11.66
C VAL A 75 0.30 10.74 -11.77
N GLN A 76 -0.53 10.31 -12.73
CA GLN A 76 -1.92 10.72 -12.89
C GLN A 76 -2.86 9.56 -12.49
N GLY A 77 -4.01 9.89 -11.91
CA GLY A 77 -4.92 8.93 -11.27
C GLY A 77 -4.60 8.68 -9.79
N TYR A 78 -5.44 7.89 -9.13
CA TYR A 78 -5.31 7.52 -7.71
C TYR A 78 -5.42 5.99 -7.60
N VAL A 79 -4.27 5.32 -7.61
CA VAL A 79 -4.13 3.87 -7.36
C VAL A 79 -2.88 3.63 -6.51
N GLY A 80 -2.81 2.44 -5.89
CA GLY A 80 -1.68 1.99 -5.09
C GLY A 80 -1.23 2.99 -4.02
N ASN A 81 0.07 3.20 -3.92
CA ASN A 81 0.67 4.10 -2.93
C ASN A 81 0.15 5.55 -3.03
N LYS A 82 -0.30 6.00 -4.21
CA LYS A 82 -0.89 7.34 -4.33
C LYS A 82 -2.26 7.45 -3.65
N SER A 83 -3.00 6.34 -3.57
CA SER A 83 -4.26 6.25 -2.82
C SER A 83 -4.07 5.87 -1.37
N ALA A 84 -3.03 5.11 -1.03
CA ALA A 84 -2.81 4.60 0.32
C ALA A 84 -2.09 5.61 1.24
N VAL A 85 -1.04 6.28 0.76
CA VAL A 85 -0.13 7.06 1.61
C VAL A 85 -0.83 8.23 2.29
N PHE A 86 -1.55 9.06 1.53
CA PHE A 86 -2.15 10.28 2.08
C PHE A 86 -3.24 10.00 3.13
N PRO A 87 -4.22 9.08 2.90
CA PRO A 87 -5.18 8.72 3.94
C PRO A 87 -4.55 8.11 5.19
N LEU A 88 -3.53 7.25 5.05
CA LEU A 88 -2.82 6.68 6.19
C LEU A 88 -2.13 7.76 7.04
N GLN A 89 -1.49 8.74 6.38
CA GLN A 89 -0.87 9.88 7.06
C GLN A 89 -1.90 10.77 7.76
N LEU A 90 -3.10 10.97 7.18
CA LEU A 90 -4.19 11.67 7.86
C LEU A 90 -4.68 10.93 9.12
N LEU A 91 -4.58 9.61 9.14
CA LEU A 91 -4.87 8.76 10.30
C LEU A 91 -3.71 8.68 11.29
N GLY A 92 -2.64 9.46 11.08
CA GLY A 92 -1.51 9.59 11.99
C GLY A 92 -0.37 8.61 11.74
N PHE A 93 -0.48 7.69 10.79
CA PHE A 93 0.62 6.76 10.49
C PHE A 93 1.78 7.47 9.79
N ASP A 94 3.01 7.12 10.15
CA ASP A 94 4.15 7.34 9.26
C ASP A 94 4.12 6.29 8.15
N VAL A 95 4.34 6.71 6.90
CA VAL A 95 4.27 5.80 5.74
C VAL A 95 5.48 5.98 4.85
N ASP A 96 6.23 4.90 4.67
CA ASP A 96 7.36 4.82 3.75
C ASP A 96 6.94 3.98 2.53
N PRO A 97 6.69 4.60 1.37
CA PRO A 97 6.26 3.89 0.17
C PRO A 97 7.45 3.33 -0.62
N ILE A 98 7.40 2.05 -0.98
CA ILE A 98 8.19 1.45 -2.05
C ILE A 98 7.27 1.18 -3.23
N ASN A 99 7.56 1.79 -4.38
CA ASN A 99 6.72 1.68 -5.57
C ASN A 99 7.15 0.46 -6.40
N SER A 100 6.33 -0.58 -6.46
CA SER A 100 6.56 -1.77 -7.30
C SER A 100 6.58 -1.41 -8.79
N VAL A 101 5.78 -0.41 -9.17
CA VAL A 101 5.83 0.25 -10.48
C VAL A 101 5.70 1.75 -10.32
N GLN A 102 6.34 2.51 -11.20
CA GLN A 102 6.22 3.96 -11.31
C GLN A 102 5.74 4.29 -12.72
N PHE A 103 4.42 4.42 -12.90
CA PHE A 103 3.81 4.66 -14.21
C PHE A 103 3.25 6.08 -14.36
N SER A 104 3.06 6.52 -15.60
CA SER A 104 2.42 7.80 -15.93
C SER A 104 0.95 7.84 -15.49
N ASN A 105 0.24 6.72 -15.65
CA ASN A 105 -1.19 6.52 -15.39
C ASN A 105 -1.45 5.01 -15.24
N HIS A 106 -2.64 4.62 -14.78
CA HIS A 106 -3.01 3.20 -14.66
C HIS A 106 -3.17 2.54 -16.04
N THR A 107 -3.14 1.21 -16.06
CA THR A 107 -3.10 0.36 -17.25
C THR A 107 -4.45 0.24 -17.99
N GLY A 108 -5.53 0.81 -17.45
CA GLY A 108 -6.81 0.93 -18.14
C GLY A 108 -6.79 1.92 -19.31
N TYR A 109 -5.83 2.85 -19.31
CA TYR A 109 -5.62 3.70 -20.47
C TYR A 109 -4.90 2.96 -21.61
N PRO A 110 -5.18 3.31 -22.88
CA PRO A 110 -4.54 2.67 -24.04
C PRO A 110 -3.01 2.78 -24.10
N LYS A 111 -2.43 3.77 -23.40
CA LYS A 111 -0.99 4.03 -23.38
C LYS A 111 -0.55 4.39 -21.98
N PHE A 112 0.59 3.85 -21.57
CA PHE A 112 1.31 4.24 -20.37
C PHE A 112 2.80 4.08 -20.59
N ARG A 113 3.60 4.73 -19.73
CA ARG A 113 5.06 4.61 -19.69
C ARG A 113 5.51 4.56 -18.24
N GLY A 114 6.67 3.96 -17.99
CA GLY A 114 7.32 4.05 -16.70
C GLY A 114 8.21 2.87 -16.40
N GLN A 115 8.46 2.66 -15.11
CA GLN A 115 9.45 1.72 -14.59
C GLN A 115 8.79 0.63 -13.76
N VAL A 116 9.39 -0.57 -13.78
CA VAL A 116 9.01 -1.71 -12.94
C VAL A 116 10.19 -2.01 -12.03
N LEU A 117 9.95 -2.03 -10.72
CA LEU A 117 10.93 -2.41 -9.72
C LEU A 117 11.02 -3.93 -9.67
N ASN A 118 12.20 -4.50 -9.86
CA ASN A 118 12.40 -5.94 -9.74
C ASN A 118 12.75 -6.36 -8.31
N GLY A 119 12.76 -7.67 -8.03
CA GLY A 119 13.02 -8.21 -6.70
C GLY A 119 14.39 -7.84 -6.14
N ASN A 120 15.46 -7.81 -6.96
CA ASN A 120 16.78 -7.41 -6.48
C ASN A 120 16.78 -5.93 -6.08
N GLN A 121 16.17 -5.07 -6.88
CA GLN A 121 16.05 -3.64 -6.56
C GLN A 121 15.19 -3.39 -5.32
N LEU A 122 14.16 -4.20 -5.07
CA LEU A 122 13.43 -4.17 -3.81
C LEU A 122 14.37 -4.54 -2.64
N TRP A 123 15.15 -5.61 -2.77
CA TRP A 123 16.07 -6.03 -1.72
C TRP A 123 17.15 -4.99 -1.43
N ASP A 124 17.72 -4.35 -2.46
CA ASP A 124 18.71 -3.27 -2.32
C ASP A 124 18.17 -2.12 -1.44
N LEU A 125 16.87 -1.78 -1.57
CA LEU A 125 16.23 -0.76 -0.73
C LEU A 125 16.11 -1.22 0.73
N ILE A 126 15.77 -2.48 0.95
CA ILE A 126 15.66 -3.07 2.29
C ILE A 126 17.03 -3.15 2.97
N GLU A 127 18.07 -3.53 2.23
CA GLU A 127 19.46 -3.51 2.73
C GLU A 127 19.89 -2.09 3.08
N GLY A 128 19.61 -1.10 2.23
CA GLY A 128 19.89 0.30 2.55
C GLY A 128 19.17 0.80 3.80
N LEU A 129 17.93 0.38 4.03
CA LEU A 129 17.21 0.69 5.28
C LEU A 129 17.84 -0.03 6.48
N GLU A 130 18.26 -1.29 6.31
CA GLU A 130 18.92 -2.08 7.35
C GLU A 130 20.25 -1.47 7.79
N GLU A 131 21.11 -1.10 6.84
CA GLU A 131 22.43 -0.50 7.10
C GLU A 131 22.33 0.80 7.93
N ASN A 132 21.16 1.45 7.86
CA ASN A 132 20.82 2.66 8.60
C ASN A 132 19.97 2.40 9.85
N GLU A 133 19.70 1.13 10.21
CA GLU A 133 18.90 0.73 11.38
C GLU A 133 17.44 1.25 11.31
N LEU A 134 16.85 1.27 10.11
CA LEU A 134 15.53 1.87 9.82
C LEU A 134 14.40 0.84 9.60
N LEU A 135 14.61 -0.44 9.94
CA LEU A 135 13.62 -1.51 9.71
C LEU A 135 12.53 -1.62 10.80
N HIS A 136 12.39 -0.61 11.66
CA HIS A 136 11.41 -0.57 12.75
C HIS A 136 9.99 -0.24 12.25
N TYR A 137 9.39 -1.18 11.52
CA TYR A 137 8.02 -1.07 11.01
C TYR A 137 7.03 -1.82 11.90
N THR A 138 5.86 -1.19 12.12
CA THR A 138 4.73 -1.80 12.83
C THR A 138 3.80 -2.54 11.87
N HIS A 139 3.73 -2.06 10.63
CA HIS A 139 2.85 -2.57 9.60
C HIS A 139 3.61 -2.74 8.28
N LEU A 140 3.29 -3.82 7.57
CA LEU A 140 3.60 -3.98 6.16
C LEU A 140 2.29 -3.99 5.40
N LEU A 141 2.19 -3.19 4.34
CA LEU A 141 1.05 -3.14 3.45
C LEU A 141 1.50 -3.49 2.03
N THR A 142 0.90 -4.50 1.41
CA THR A 142 1.16 -4.88 0.01
C THR A 142 -0.10 -4.78 -0.83
N GLY A 143 0.09 -4.45 -2.12
CA GLY A 143 -0.96 -4.41 -3.14
C GLY A 143 -0.47 -5.05 -4.43
N TYR A 144 -0.69 -4.41 -5.59
CA TYR A 144 -0.27 -4.97 -6.89
C TYR A 144 1.19 -5.42 -6.95
N ILE A 145 1.36 -6.72 -7.23
CA ILE A 145 2.62 -7.40 -7.47
C ILE A 145 2.56 -8.13 -8.82
N GLY A 146 3.30 -7.61 -9.80
CA GLY A 146 3.22 -8.09 -11.18
C GLY A 146 4.08 -9.32 -11.52
N SER A 147 4.87 -9.88 -10.59
CA SER A 147 5.70 -11.04 -10.87
C SER A 147 5.97 -11.93 -9.66
N VAL A 148 6.15 -13.24 -9.92
CA VAL A 148 6.46 -14.25 -8.89
C VAL A 148 7.81 -13.97 -8.22
N SER A 149 8.81 -13.52 -8.97
CA SER A 149 10.13 -13.20 -8.40
C SER A 149 10.04 -12.03 -7.42
N PHE A 150 9.29 -10.97 -7.76
CA PHE A 150 9.05 -9.85 -6.85
C PHE A 150 8.27 -10.30 -5.61
N LEU A 151 7.23 -11.14 -5.77
CA LEU A 151 6.47 -11.68 -4.65
C LEU A 151 7.34 -12.50 -3.68
N ASN A 152 8.26 -13.33 -4.22
CA ASN A 152 9.20 -14.07 -3.39
C ASN A 152 10.13 -13.14 -2.59
N THR A 153 10.58 -12.02 -3.17
CA THR A 153 11.34 -11.02 -2.41
C THR A 153 10.46 -10.38 -1.34
N VAL A 154 9.20 -10.02 -1.63
CA VAL A 154 8.28 -9.49 -0.61
C VAL A 154 8.13 -10.43 0.57
N LEU A 155 8.07 -11.75 0.36
CA LEU A 155 8.06 -12.74 1.44
C LEU A 155 9.37 -12.71 2.27
N GLN A 156 10.53 -12.53 1.64
CA GLN A 156 11.78 -12.32 2.37
C GLN A 156 11.76 -11.01 3.18
N VAL A 157 11.14 -9.94 2.66
CA VAL A 157 10.93 -8.70 3.41
C VAL A 157 10.04 -8.94 4.63
N VAL A 158 8.96 -9.71 4.50
CA VAL A 158 8.09 -10.08 5.64
C VAL A 158 8.92 -10.76 6.74
N ASP A 159 9.72 -11.77 6.38
CA ASP A 159 10.56 -12.50 7.33
C ASP A 159 11.61 -11.58 7.98
N LYS A 160 12.21 -10.70 7.19
CA LYS A 160 13.18 -9.71 7.67
C LYS A 160 12.56 -8.76 8.68
N LEU A 161 11.43 -8.16 8.34
CA LEU A 161 10.72 -7.23 9.22
C LEU A 161 10.27 -7.92 10.51
N ARG A 162 9.83 -9.19 10.43
CA ARG A 162 9.45 -9.98 11.61
C ARG A 162 10.62 -10.34 12.52
N SER A 163 11.82 -10.49 11.96
CA SER A 163 13.03 -10.69 12.77
C SER A 163 13.35 -9.48 13.64
N VAL A 164 12.91 -8.28 13.23
CA VAL A 164 13.05 -7.02 13.98
C VAL A 164 11.84 -6.76 14.88
N ASN A 165 10.63 -7.00 14.36
CA ASN A 165 9.36 -6.83 15.07
C ASN A 165 8.47 -8.08 14.90
N PRO A 166 8.50 -9.03 15.85
CA PRO A 166 7.67 -10.24 15.79
C PRO A 166 6.16 -9.98 15.75
N ASP A 167 5.72 -8.81 16.22
CA ASP A 167 4.31 -8.39 16.24
C ASP A 167 3.88 -7.63 14.96
N LEU A 168 4.72 -7.64 13.91
CA LEU A 168 4.44 -6.98 12.63
C LEU A 168 3.06 -7.39 12.08
N ILE A 169 2.22 -6.39 11.82
CA ILE A 169 0.93 -6.57 11.17
C ILE A 169 1.13 -6.52 9.65
N TYR A 170 0.98 -7.67 9.00
CA TYR A 170 1.01 -7.75 7.55
C TYR A 170 -0.40 -7.68 6.96
N VAL A 171 -0.72 -6.57 6.30
CA VAL A 171 -1.95 -6.37 5.53
C VAL A 171 -1.64 -6.63 4.06
N CYS A 172 -2.29 -7.64 3.49
CA CYS A 172 -2.09 -8.01 2.10
C CYS A 172 -3.39 -7.77 1.31
N ASP A 173 -3.29 -6.92 0.29
CA ASP A 173 -4.25 -6.81 -0.78
C ASP A 173 -3.82 -7.68 -1.97
N PRO A 174 -4.45 -8.84 -2.20
CA PRO A 174 -4.03 -9.77 -3.23
C PRO A 174 -4.60 -9.35 -4.59
N VAL A 175 -4.12 -8.23 -5.14
CA VAL A 175 -4.55 -7.65 -6.44
C VAL A 175 -4.25 -8.63 -7.58
N LEU A 176 -5.15 -9.58 -7.81
CA LEU A 176 -5.01 -10.65 -8.80
C LEU A 176 -5.84 -10.37 -10.05
N GLY A 177 -6.98 -9.69 -9.89
CA GLY A 177 -7.93 -9.45 -10.97
C GLY A 177 -9.29 -9.00 -10.47
N ASP A 178 -10.17 -8.70 -11.41
CA ASP A 178 -11.57 -8.38 -11.13
C ASP A 178 -12.45 -8.74 -12.34
N GLU A 179 -13.77 -8.79 -12.12
CA GLU A 179 -14.78 -9.06 -13.15
C GLU A 179 -14.51 -10.33 -14.00
N GLY A 180 -13.94 -11.36 -13.38
CA GLY A 180 -13.63 -12.62 -14.06
C GLY A 180 -12.31 -12.62 -14.86
N LYS A 181 -11.54 -11.53 -14.83
CA LYS A 181 -10.28 -11.38 -15.57
C LYS A 181 -9.10 -11.27 -14.60
N LEU A 182 -8.07 -12.10 -14.83
CA LEU A 182 -6.79 -11.97 -14.13
C LEU A 182 -5.95 -10.84 -14.74
N TYR A 183 -5.33 -10.04 -13.87
CA TYR A 183 -4.36 -9.00 -14.24
C TYR A 183 -2.91 -9.50 -14.14
N VAL A 184 -2.72 -10.66 -13.50
CA VAL A 184 -1.41 -11.26 -13.22
C VAL A 184 -1.31 -12.68 -13.79
N PRO A 185 -0.11 -13.23 -13.99
CA PRO A 185 0.07 -14.63 -14.37
C PRO A 185 -0.63 -15.59 -13.39
N GLN A 186 -1.27 -16.64 -13.92
CA GLN A 186 -1.99 -17.64 -13.13
C GLN A 186 -1.15 -18.24 -12.00
N ASP A 187 0.15 -18.44 -12.23
CA ASP A 187 1.09 -19.00 -11.26
C ASP A 187 1.20 -18.17 -9.98
N LEU A 188 0.89 -16.85 -10.02
CA LEU A 188 0.85 -16.04 -8.81
C LEU A 188 -0.26 -16.48 -7.85
N VAL A 189 -1.40 -16.95 -8.37
CA VAL A 189 -2.53 -17.37 -7.52
C VAL A 189 -2.11 -18.47 -6.56
N SER A 190 -1.39 -19.50 -7.06
CA SER A 190 -0.88 -20.59 -6.22
C SER A 190 0.14 -20.08 -5.19
N VAL A 191 1.01 -19.14 -5.57
CA VAL A 191 1.98 -18.55 -4.62
C VAL A 191 1.26 -17.76 -3.52
N TYR A 192 0.20 -17.02 -3.86
CA TYR A 192 -0.61 -16.35 -2.85
C TYR A 192 -1.26 -17.35 -1.89
N GLN A 193 -1.93 -18.37 -2.40
CA GLN A 193 -2.58 -19.42 -1.59
C GLN A 193 -1.60 -20.13 -0.65
N GLU A 194 -0.45 -20.57 -1.19
CA GLU A 194 0.49 -21.44 -0.47
C GLU A 194 1.45 -20.67 0.44
N LYS A 195 1.80 -19.42 0.10
CA LYS A 195 2.89 -18.71 0.77
C LYS A 195 2.49 -17.37 1.37
N VAL A 196 1.58 -16.62 0.75
CA VAL A 196 1.21 -15.27 1.21
C VAL A 196 0.08 -15.32 2.24
N VAL A 197 -1.01 -16.02 1.92
CA VAL A 197 -2.15 -16.16 2.82
C VAL A 197 -1.72 -16.71 4.19
N PRO A 198 -0.87 -17.74 4.31
CA PRO A 198 -0.48 -18.27 5.62
C PRO A 198 0.28 -17.28 6.51
N VAL A 199 0.97 -16.32 5.91
CA VAL A 199 1.78 -15.34 6.63
C VAL A 199 1.09 -13.99 6.79
N ALA A 200 -0.01 -13.71 6.10
CA ALA A 200 -0.75 -12.46 6.23
C ALA A 200 -1.50 -12.37 7.57
N SER A 201 -1.42 -11.22 8.24
CA SER A 201 -2.24 -10.93 9.42
C SER A 201 -3.67 -10.57 9.03
N MET A 202 -3.81 -9.90 7.89
CA MET A 202 -5.07 -9.42 7.34
C MET A 202 -5.08 -9.51 5.81
N LEU A 203 -6.22 -9.89 5.23
CA LEU A 203 -6.47 -9.87 3.79
C LEU A 203 -7.60 -8.89 3.44
N THR A 204 -7.49 -8.23 2.30
CA THR A 204 -8.50 -7.29 1.76
C THR A 204 -8.96 -7.60 0.32
N PRO A 205 -9.26 -8.86 -0.04
CA PRO A 205 -9.59 -9.24 -1.42
C PRO A 205 -10.95 -8.70 -1.86
N ASN A 206 -11.16 -8.54 -3.17
CA ASN A 206 -12.50 -8.46 -3.76
C ASN A 206 -13.14 -9.87 -3.88
N GLN A 207 -14.40 -9.96 -4.32
CA GLN A 207 -15.08 -11.25 -4.50
C GLN A 207 -14.31 -12.19 -5.42
N PHE A 208 -13.91 -11.73 -6.61
CA PHE A 208 -13.23 -12.58 -7.60
C PHE A 208 -11.95 -13.19 -7.04
N GLU A 209 -11.17 -12.41 -6.31
CA GLU A 209 -9.95 -12.84 -5.62
C GLU A 209 -10.24 -13.86 -4.52
N VAL A 210 -11.30 -13.67 -3.73
CA VAL A 210 -11.70 -14.68 -2.73
C VAL A 210 -12.07 -15.99 -3.41
N GLU A 211 -12.84 -15.94 -4.50
CA GLU A 211 -13.24 -17.14 -5.25
C GLU A 211 -12.01 -17.86 -5.83
N LEU A 212 -11.02 -17.11 -6.33
CA LEU A 212 -9.74 -17.66 -6.78
C LEU A 212 -8.92 -18.28 -5.63
N LEU A 213 -8.81 -17.59 -4.50
CA LEU A 213 -8.00 -18.03 -3.37
C LEU A 213 -8.60 -19.23 -2.63
N THR A 214 -9.94 -19.36 -2.63
CA THR A 214 -10.65 -20.40 -1.87
C THR A 214 -11.25 -21.50 -2.73
N GLY A 215 -11.43 -21.27 -4.03
CA GLY A 215 -12.20 -22.15 -4.93
C GLY A 215 -13.71 -22.17 -4.64
N LEU A 216 -14.21 -21.30 -3.77
CA LEU A 216 -15.62 -21.22 -3.37
C LEU A 216 -16.31 -20.07 -4.08
N ARG A 217 -17.43 -20.33 -4.75
CA ARG A 217 -18.25 -19.29 -5.37
C ARG A 217 -19.09 -18.56 -4.32
N ILE A 218 -19.18 -17.24 -4.42
CA ILE A 218 -19.94 -16.40 -3.50
C ILE A 218 -21.21 -15.92 -4.20
N THR A 219 -22.35 -16.47 -3.76
CA THR A 219 -23.68 -16.06 -4.26
C THR A 219 -24.61 -15.58 -3.14
N SER A 220 -24.16 -15.69 -1.89
CA SER A 220 -24.90 -15.33 -0.69
C SER A 220 -23.93 -14.89 0.42
N GLU A 221 -24.44 -14.19 1.43
CA GLU A 221 -23.66 -13.83 2.63
C GLU A 221 -23.07 -15.06 3.34
N GLN A 222 -23.83 -16.17 3.34
CA GLN A 222 -23.38 -17.45 3.91
C GLN A 222 -22.17 -18.02 3.17
N ASP A 223 -22.10 -17.85 1.85
CA ASP A 223 -20.94 -18.30 1.06
C ASP A 223 -19.72 -17.42 1.33
N GLY A 224 -19.92 -16.10 1.42
CA GLY A 224 -18.88 -15.16 1.85
C GLY A 224 -18.28 -15.55 3.21
N LEU A 225 -19.13 -15.93 4.17
CA LEU A 225 -18.69 -16.45 5.47
C LEU A 225 -17.87 -17.73 5.37
N LYS A 226 -18.31 -18.70 4.56
CA LYS A 226 -17.56 -19.94 4.35
C LYS A 226 -16.19 -19.64 3.76
N ALA A 227 -16.12 -18.75 2.78
CA ALA A 227 -14.86 -18.34 2.17
C ALA A 227 -13.93 -17.62 3.16
N CYS A 228 -14.45 -16.71 3.99
CA CYS A 228 -13.67 -16.12 5.08
C CYS A 228 -13.15 -17.18 6.05
N ASN A 229 -13.94 -18.19 6.43
CA ASN A 229 -13.50 -19.26 7.31
C ASN A 229 -12.39 -20.14 6.68
N THR A 230 -12.45 -20.39 5.38
CA THR A 230 -11.37 -21.05 4.64
C THR A 230 -10.07 -20.23 4.73
N LEU A 231 -10.12 -18.93 4.45
CA LEU A 231 -8.96 -18.03 4.57
C LEU A 231 -8.43 -17.96 6.02
N HIS A 232 -9.32 -17.86 7.02
CA HIS A 232 -8.93 -17.87 8.43
C HIS A 232 -8.30 -19.18 8.90
N SER A 233 -8.57 -20.29 8.21
CA SER A 233 -7.94 -21.58 8.49
C SER A 233 -6.55 -21.67 7.86
N ALA A 234 -6.30 -20.91 6.80
CA ALA A 234 -4.99 -20.83 6.16
C ALA A 234 -4.01 -19.91 6.91
N GLY A 235 -4.47 -18.83 7.55
CA GLY A 235 -3.55 -17.92 8.28
C GLY A 235 -4.18 -16.66 8.89
N PRO A 236 -4.77 -15.75 8.08
CA PRO A 236 -5.16 -14.41 8.53
C PRO A 236 -6.23 -14.44 9.60
N ARG A 237 -6.10 -13.58 10.61
CA ARG A 237 -7.14 -13.39 11.63
C ARG A 237 -8.25 -12.46 11.17
N LYS A 238 -7.95 -11.56 10.24
CA LYS A 238 -8.87 -10.56 9.70
C LYS A 238 -8.99 -10.74 8.19
N VAL A 239 -10.22 -10.77 7.68
CA VAL A 239 -10.50 -10.77 6.25
C VAL A 239 -11.57 -9.72 6.00
N ILE A 240 -11.33 -8.82 5.05
CA ILE A 240 -12.31 -7.86 4.56
C ILE A 240 -12.51 -8.14 3.08
N ILE A 241 -13.67 -8.69 2.71
CA ILE A 241 -14.08 -8.75 1.31
C ILE A 241 -14.56 -7.36 0.93
N THR A 242 -13.78 -6.65 0.12
CA THR A 242 -13.98 -5.22 -0.20
C THR A 242 -15.25 -5.00 -1.03
N SER A 243 -15.55 -5.93 -1.93
CA SER A 243 -16.72 -5.91 -2.82
C SER A 243 -17.24 -7.34 -3.05
N ALA A 244 -18.51 -7.58 -2.71
CA ALA A 244 -19.24 -8.80 -3.05
C ALA A 244 -20.61 -8.45 -3.62
N LEU A 245 -20.92 -8.95 -4.83
CA LEU A 245 -22.20 -8.74 -5.49
C LEU A 245 -23.16 -9.88 -5.15
N ILE A 246 -24.10 -9.62 -4.24
CA ILE A 246 -25.08 -10.59 -3.75
C ILE A 246 -26.47 -9.99 -3.94
N GLU A 247 -27.34 -10.68 -4.68
CA GLU A 247 -28.72 -10.22 -4.96
C GLU A 247 -28.80 -8.76 -5.45
N ASP A 248 -27.95 -8.40 -6.42
CA ASP A 248 -27.81 -7.04 -6.99
C ASP A 248 -27.40 -5.95 -5.97
N LYS A 249 -26.87 -6.34 -4.81
CA LYS A 249 -26.31 -5.45 -3.80
C LYS A 249 -24.80 -5.64 -3.70
N LEU A 250 -24.09 -4.52 -3.70
CA LEU A 250 -22.64 -4.48 -3.45
C LEU A 250 -22.40 -4.37 -1.94
N LEU A 251 -21.93 -5.47 -1.35
CA LEU A 251 -21.69 -5.61 0.07
C LEU A 251 -20.19 -5.61 0.38
N LEU A 252 -19.84 -5.05 1.54
CA LEU A 252 -18.55 -5.27 2.18
C LEU A 252 -18.74 -6.28 3.31
N ILE A 253 -17.91 -7.32 3.34
CA ILE A 253 -17.98 -8.39 4.35
C ILE A 253 -16.71 -8.37 5.18
N GLY A 254 -16.82 -7.99 6.45
CA GLY A 254 -15.73 -8.07 7.42
C GLY A 254 -15.85 -9.33 8.28
N SER A 255 -14.76 -10.07 8.44
CA SER A 255 -14.68 -11.26 9.28
C SER A 255 -13.43 -11.26 10.16
N TYR A 256 -13.63 -11.61 11.43
CA TYR A 256 -12.55 -11.72 12.41
C TYR A 256 -12.63 -13.06 13.18
N LYS A 257 -11.51 -13.79 13.18
CA LYS A 257 -11.33 -15.02 13.97
C LYS A 257 -10.74 -14.70 15.35
N ARG A 258 -11.55 -14.90 16.39
CA ARG A 258 -11.13 -14.82 17.80
C ARG A 258 -10.20 -15.97 18.16
N THR A 259 -9.31 -15.74 19.13
CA THR A 259 -8.40 -16.73 19.71
C THR A 259 -9.08 -17.69 20.69
N GLU A 260 -10.31 -17.39 21.13
CA GLU A 260 -11.13 -18.25 21.98
C GLU A 260 -12.03 -19.18 21.12
N PRO A 261 -12.40 -20.40 21.57
CA PRO A 261 -12.96 -21.47 20.72
C PRO A 261 -14.36 -21.23 20.14
N CYS A 262 -14.94 -20.03 20.26
CA CYS A 262 -16.30 -19.78 19.81
C CYS A 262 -16.46 -18.38 19.21
N SER A 263 -17.04 -18.35 18.00
CA SER A 263 -17.53 -17.19 17.22
C SER A 263 -16.52 -16.47 16.31
N THR A 264 -16.69 -16.70 15.00
CA THR A 264 -16.36 -15.72 13.95
C THR A 264 -17.40 -14.60 14.01
N SER A 265 -16.95 -13.35 14.12
CA SER A 265 -17.86 -12.19 14.07
C SER A 265 -17.91 -11.65 12.64
N MET A 266 -19.12 -11.50 12.09
CA MET A 266 -19.37 -10.96 10.77
C MET A 266 -19.94 -9.55 10.87
N TYR A 267 -19.45 -8.66 10.02
CA TYR A 267 -20.05 -7.36 9.80
C TYR A 267 -20.36 -7.22 8.32
N THR A 268 -21.63 -6.93 7.99
CA THR A 268 -22.07 -6.59 6.65
C THR A 268 -22.42 -5.11 6.59
N GLY A 269 -21.82 -4.40 5.63
CA GLY A 269 -22.08 -2.98 5.38
C GLY A 269 -22.58 -2.80 3.95
N ASN A 270 -23.61 -1.97 3.76
CA ASN A 270 -24.05 -1.53 2.44
C ASN A 270 -23.25 -0.29 2.02
N THR A 271 -22.69 -0.30 0.82
CA THR A 271 -21.87 0.81 0.29
C THR A 271 -22.69 2.06 -0.09
N ARG A 272 -24.02 1.97 -0.08
CA ARG A 272 -24.93 3.09 -0.37
C ARG A 272 -25.18 3.98 0.86
N GLY A 273 -24.23 4.87 1.16
CA GLY A 273 -24.44 6.01 2.07
C GLY A 273 -23.44 6.09 3.23
N GLY A 274 -22.84 7.27 3.40
CA GLY A 274 -21.71 7.55 4.28
C GLY A 274 -21.76 6.97 5.71
N GLY A 275 -20.58 6.52 6.17
CA GLY A 275 -20.23 6.54 7.60
C GLY A 275 -19.90 5.19 8.25
N MET A 276 -18.76 4.58 7.90
CA MET A 276 -17.85 3.99 8.90
C MET A 276 -16.45 3.82 8.25
N GLY A 277 -15.52 4.67 8.67
CA GLY A 277 -14.16 4.73 8.12
C GLY A 277 -13.27 3.62 8.66
N PHE A 278 -13.24 2.49 7.94
CA PHE A 278 -12.09 1.60 7.82
C PHE A 278 -12.09 0.96 6.42
N SER A 279 -12.39 1.76 5.40
CA SER A 279 -11.88 1.48 4.07
C SER A 279 -10.45 2.02 4.08
N LEU A 280 -9.47 1.17 4.42
CA LEU A 280 -8.15 1.42 3.86
C LEU A 280 -8.39 1.55 2.35
N ALA A 281 -7.81 2.58 1.74
CA ALA A 281 -7.88 2.79 0.30
C ALA A 281 -7.17 1.62 -0.38
N VAL A 282 -7.90 0.55 -0.59
CA VAL A 282 -7.50 -0.73 -1.17
C VAL A 282 -8.49 -1.08 -2.27
N ASP A 283 -8.98 -0.05 -2.94
CA ASP A 283 -9.68 -0.20 -4.18
C ASP A 283 -8.74 0.33 -5.27
N GLU A 284 -7.87 -0.54 -5.77
CA GLU A 284 -7.11 -0.29 -7.00
C GLU A 284 -8.00 -0.45 -8.26
N THR A 285 -9.30 -0.75 -8.12
CA THR A 285 -10.21 -0.93 -9.26
C THR A 285 -10.82 0.41 -9.70
N THR A 286 -9.98 1.21 -10.36
CA THR A 286 -10.48 2.02 -11.48
C THR A 286 -9.65 1.67 -12.71
N VAL A 287 -9.87 0.47 -13.23
CA VAL A 287 -9.40 0.07 -14.55
C VAL A 287 -10.61 -0.42 -15.34
N GLU A 288 -11.41 0.53 -15.83
CA GLU A 288 -12.32 0.25 -16.95
C GLU A 288 -11.46 -0.15 -18.16
N ALA A 289 -11.67 -1.36 -18.66
CA ALA A 289 -11.41 -1.78 -20.04
C ALA A 289 -12.31 -2.97 -20.46
#